data_AF-A0A559R8Q4-F1
#
_entry.id   AF-A0A559R8Q4-F1
#
_cell.length_a   1.000
_cell.length_b   1.000
_cell.length_c   1.000
_cell.angle_alpha   90.00
_cell.angle_beta   90.00
_cell.angle_gamma   90.00
#
_symmetry.space_group_name_H-M   'P 1'
#
loop_
_entity.id
_entity.type
_entity.pdbx_description
1 polymer ?
#
loop_
_entity_poly.entity_id
_entity_poly.type
_entity_poly.pdbx_seq_one_letter_code
_entity_poly.pdbx_strand_id
1 'polypeptide(L)'
;MKLISILFSLFFASTIVVNSNAVNTMDHRGITKQVVYDGYDGRIFYFTDIKDNTIIIEDINASKTLNNYNLEANKHVGKAFNLTVKQSTEDNIYSEIEVVSINLINQ
;
A
#
# COMPACT_ATOMS: atom_id res chain seq x y z
N MET A 1 2.61 -4.91 52.92
CA MET A 1 3.25 -5.75 51.87
C MET A 1 3.24 -4.95 50.58
N LYS A 2 4.41 -4.89 49.92
CA LYS A 2 4.65 -4.10 48.69
C LYS A 2 3.90 -4.75 47.53
N LEU A 3 3.10 -3.99 46.78
CA LEU A 3 2.69 -4.36 45.44
C LEU A 3 3.44 -3.45 44.47
N ILE A 4 4.47 -4.03 43.86
CA ILE A 4 5.26 -3.44 42.79
C ILE A 4 4.49 -3.72 41.50
N SER A 5 3.89 -2.68 40.91
CA SER A 5 3.30 -2.76 39.58
C SER A 5 4.38 -2.42 38.55
N ILE A 6 4.95 -3.44 37.90
CA ILE A 6 5.84 -3.25 36.75
C ILE A 6 4.95 -3.14 35.51
N LEU A 7 4.83 -1.94 34.96
CA LEU A 7 4.22 -1.72 33.66
C LEU A 7 5.31 -1.97 32.59
N PHE A 8 5.19 -3.07 31.85
CA PHE A 8 6.04 -3.35 30.69
C PHE A 8 5.55 -2.50 29.51
N SER A 9 6.18 -1.35 29.25
CA SER A 9 6.00 -0.61 28.00
C SER A 9 7.13 -0.99 27.04
N LEU A 10 6.91 -2.00 26.19
CA LEU A 10 7.78 -2.30 25.07
C LEU A 10 7.43 -1.34 23.91
N PHE A 11 8.08 -0.18 23.88
CA PHE A 11 8.09 0.67 22.69
C PHE A 11 9.15 0.12 21.73
N PHE A 12 8.72 -0.57 20.68
CA PHE A 12 9.61 -0.91 19.57
C PHE A 12 9.69 0.30 18.63
N ALA A 13 10.72 1.13 18.81
CA ALA A 13 11.10 2.14 17.83
C ALA A 13 12.03 1.49 16.80
N SER A 14 11.48 0.95 15.71
CA SER A 14 12.30 0.52 14.57
C SER A 14 12.61 1.73 13.68
N THR A 15 13.88 2.07 13.55
CA THR A 15 14.33 3.09 12.59
C THR A 15 14.37 2.47 11.20
N ILE A 16 13.53 2.93 10.28
CA ILE A 16 13.52 2.48 8.88
C ILE A 16 14.74 3.06 8.18
N VAL A 17 15.69 2.21 7.77
CA VAL A 17 16.76 2.57 6.84
C VAL A 17 16.22 2.43 5.42
N VAL A 18 15.97 3.54 4.75
CA VAL A 18 15.50 3.55 3.35
C VAL A 18 16.71 3.35 2.44
N ASN A 19 16.93 2.12 1.95
CA ASN A 19 17.91 1.86 0.90
C ASN A 19 17.27 2.10 -0.47
N SER A 20 17.46 3.30 -1.03
CA SER A 20 16.94 3.66 -2.35
C SER A 20 17.88 3.18 -3.45
N ASN A 21 17.76 1.92 -3.86
CA ASN A 21 18.30 1.48 -5.14
C ASN A 21 17.39 1.99 -6.26
N ALA A 22 17.61 3.23 -6.68
CA ALA A 22 16.90 3.86 -7.79
C ALA A 22 17.38 3.26 -9.12
N VAL A 23 16.62 2.28 -9.64
CA VAL A 23 16.70 1.91 -11.05
C VAL A 23 15.89 2.94 -11.83
N ASN A 24 16.59 3.85 -12.50
CA ASN A 24 16.03 4.79 -13.45
C ASN A 24 15.74 4.08 -14.78
N THR A 25 14.46 3.96 -15.14
CA THR A 25 14.00 3.68 -16.51
C THR A 25 12.84 4.63 -16.85
N MET A 26 12.85 5.12 -18.09
CA MET A 26 12.23 6.37 -18.54
C MET A 26 10.69 6.42 -18.53
N ASP A 27 10.20 7.58 -18.07
CA ASP A 27 9.08 8.40 -18.57
C ASP A 27 7.71 7.75 -18.82
N HIS A 28 7.00 7.44 -17.74
CA HIS A 28 5.54 7.62 -17.61
C HIS A 28 5.33 8.15 -16.20
N ARG A 29 4.83 9.37 -16.03
CA ARG A 29 4.68 10.03 -14.72
C ARG A 29 3.63 9.30 -13.86
N GLY A 30 3.99 8.19 -13.26
CA GLY A 30 3.20 7.52 -12.24
C GLY A 30 3.46 8.17 -10.88
N ILE A 31 2.44 8.22 -10.03
CA ILE A 31 2.61 8.62 -8.64
C ILE A 31 2.72 7.33 -7.82
N THR A 32 3.85 7.16 -7.14
CA THR A 32 4.04 6.08 -6.17
C THR A 32 3.60 6.54 -4.79
N LYS A 33 2.73 5.75 -4.15
CA LYS A 33 2.28 5.95 -2.77
C LYS A 33 2.63 4.72 -1.94
N GLN A 34 3.07 4.95 -0.70
CA GLN A 34 3.08 3.88 0.30
C GLN A 34 1.66 3.71 0.83
N VAL A 35 1.17 2.48 0.80
CA VAL A 35 -0.19 2.13 1.20
C VAL A 35 -0.20 0.83 2.01
N VAL A 36 -1.19 0.68 2.88
CA VAL A 36 -1.53 -0.58 3.54
C VAL A 36 -2.69 -1.21 2.78
N TYR A 37 -2.62 -2.52 2.56
CA TYR A 37 -3.72 -3.26 1.93
C TYR A 37 -4.77 -3.64 2.98
N ASP A 38 -6.00 -3.19 2.78
CA ASP A 38 -7.09 -3.35 3.76
C ASP A 38 -8.01 -4.54 3.42
N GLY A 39 -8.08 -4.92 2.15
CA GLY A 39 -8.78 -6.11 1.70
C GLY A 39 -9.37 -6.01 0.31
N TYR A 40 -10.03 -7.10 -0.09
CA TYR A 40 -10.75 -7.25 -1.35
C TYR A 40 -12.18 -7.72 -1.09
N ASP A 41 -13.15 -7.03 -1.68
CA ASP A 41 -14.57 -7.38 -1.64
C ASP A 41 -15.24 -7.12 -2.99
N GLY A 42 -15.99 -8.11 -3.49
CA GLY A 42 -16.87 -8.03 -4.66
C GLY A 42 -16.24 -7.76 -6.03
N ARG A 43 -15.03 -7.16 -6.09
CA ARG A 43 -14.18 -6.72 -7.23
C ARG A 43 -13.37 -5.46 -6.89
N ILE A 44 -13.35 -5.04 -5.63
CA ILE A 44 -12.74 -3.79 -5.21
C ILE A 44 -11.59 -4.10 -4.27
N PHE A 45 -10.41 -3.60 -4.61
CA PHE A 45 -9.26 -3.58 -3.72
C PHE A 45 -9.24 -2.28 -2.92
N TYR A 46 -9.10 -2.42 -1.61
CA TYR A 46 -9.03 -1.32 -0.66
C TYR A 46 -7.62 -1.15 -0.12
N PHE A 47 -7.16 0.09 -0.10
CA PHE A 47 -5.89 0.47 0.48
C PHE A 47 -6.04 1.76 1.28
N THR A 48 -5.17 1.96 2.28
CA THR A 48 -5.08 3.20 3.03
C THR A 48 -3.66 3.76 2.91
N ASP A 49 -3.53 5.04 2.54
CA ASP A 49 -2.23 5.70 2.45
C ASP A 49 -1.71 6.20 3.82
N ILE A 50 -0.46 6.66 3.86
CA ILE A 50 0.18 7.17 5.09
C ILE A 50 -0.47 8.42 5.69
N LYS A 51 -1.45 9.02 5.01
CA LYS A 51 -2.22 10.19 5.46
C LYS A 51 -3.66 9.78 5.81
N ASP A 52 -3.92 8.49 5.99
CA ASP A 52 -5.23 7.90 6.26
C ASP A 52 -6.28 8.13 5.17
N ASN A 53 -5.85 8.39 3.92
CA ASN A 53 -6.80 8.44 2.79
C ASN A 53 -7.04 7.04 2.24
N THR A 54 -8.32 6.70 2.07
CA THR A 54 -8.73 5.47 1.38
C THR A 54 -8.48 5.59 -0.12
N ILE A 55 -7.86 4.57 -0.70
CA ILE A 55 -7.64 4.37 -2.13
C ILE A 55 -8.43 3.13 -2.53
N ILE A 56 -9.28 3.30 -3.54
CA ILE A 56 -10.20 2.27 -4.04
C ILE A 56 -9.80 1.96 -5.47
N ILE A 57 -9.59 0.69 -5.78
CA ILE A 57 -9.20 0.23 -7.12
C ILE A 57 -10.14 -0.90 -7.53
N GLU A 58 -10.85 -0.69 -8.63
CA GLU A 58 -11.70 -1.73 -9.21
C GLU A 58 -10.86 -2.73 -10.01
N ASP A 59 -11.11 -4.02 -9.81
CA ASP A 59 -10.41 -5.14 -10.45
C ASP A 59 -10.44 -5.07 -11.98
N ILE A 60 -11.52 -4.54 -12.56
CA ILE A 60 -11.63 -4.37 -14.02
C ILE A 60 -10.58 -3.40 -14.60
N ASN A 61 -10.12 -2.45 -13.78
CA ASN A 61 -9.16 -1.40 -14.13
C ASN A 61 -7.79 -1.64 -13.47
N ALA A 62 -7.74 -2.56 -12.50
CA ALA A 62 -6.51 -3.14 -12.03
C ALA A 62 -5.89 -3.95 -13.16
N SER A 63 -4.75 -3.49 -13.66
CA SER A 63 -3.97 -4.29 -14.58
C SER A 63 -3.62 -5.64 -13.92
N LYS A 64 -3.27 -6.66 -14.72
CA LYS A 64 -2.75 -7.98 -14.25
C LYS A 64 -1.67 -7.88 -13.16
N THR A 65 -1.07 -6.69 -12.99
CA THR A 65 -0.12 -6.32 -11.95
C THR A 65 -0.59 -6.61 -10.52
N LEU A 66 -1.87 -6.40 -10.15
CA LEU A 66 -2.32 -6.73 -8.79
C LEU A 66 -2.35 -8.24 -8.52
N ASN A 67 -2.56 -9.06 -9.56
CA ASN A 67 -2.64 -10.52 -9.45
C ASN A 67 -1.29 -11.15 -9.05
N ASN A 68 -0.17 -10.42 -9.17
CA ASN A 68 1.16 -10.91 -8.78
C ASN A 68 1.23 -11.35 -7.31
N TYR A 69 0.39 -10.78 -6.44
CA TYR A 69 0.35 -11.08 -5.02
C TYR A 69 -0.89 -11.88 -4.59
N ASN A 70 -1.80 -12.24 -5.50
CA ASN A 70 -3.09 -12.87 -5.17
C ASN A 70 -3.80 -12.14 -4.01
N LEU A 71 -3.96 -10.82 -4.18
CA LEU A 71 -4.54 -9.96 -3.15
C LEU A 71 -6.00 -10.34 -2.88
N GLU A 72 -6.72 -10.83 -3.89
CA GLU A 72 -8.10 -11.31 -3.80
C GLU A 72 -8.31 -12.39 -2.73
N ALA A 73 -7.27 -13.15 -2.38
CA ALA A 73 -7.31 -14.13 -1.29
C ALA A 73 -7.20 -13.50 0.11
N ASN A 74 -7.06 -12.18 0.22
CA ASN A 74 -6.91 -11.41 1.46
C ASN A 74 -5.74 -11.85 2.38
N LYS A 75 -4.76 -12.59 1.86
CA LYS A 75 -3.61 -13.10 2.64
C LYS A 75 -2.63 -12.01 3.07
N HIS A 76 -2.70 -10.85 2.43
CA HIS A 76 -1.80 -9.73 2.63
C HIS A 76 -2.45 -8.55 3.36
N VAL A 77 -3.64 -8.72 3.95
CA VAL A 77 -4.30 -7.66 4.73
C VAL A 77 -3.37 -7.16 5.84
N GLY A 78 -3.27 -5.84 5.98
CA GLY A 78 -2.37 -5.16 6.91
C GLY A 78 -0.91 -5.08 6.44
N LYS A 79 -0.55 -5.63 5.27
CA LYS A 79 0.80 -5.49 4.70
C LYS A 79 0.93 -4.19 3.92
N ALA A 80 2.12 -3.61 3.98
CA ALA A 80 2.45 -2.37 3.30
C ALA A 80 3.02 -2.64 1.90
N PHE A 81 2.62 -1.81 0.94
CA PHE A 81 3.05 -1.87 -0.45
C PHE A 81 3.48 -0.49 -0.95
N ASN A 82 4.41 -0.47 -1.90
CA ASN A 82 4.61 0.67 -2.78
C ASN A 82 3.70 0.47 -4.00
N LEU A 83 2.63 1.28 -4.08
CA LEU A 83 1.65 1.27 -5.16
C LEU A 83 1.94 2.43 -6.10
N THR A 84 2.24 2.13 -7.37
CA THR A 84 2.40 3.14 -8.42
C THR A 84 1.17 3.16 -9.29
N VAL A 85 0.53 4.31 -9.36
CA VAL A 85 -0.65 4.55 -10.19
C VAL A 85 -0.30 5.55 -11.28
N LYS A 86 -0.90 5.42 -12.45
CA LYS A 86 -0.69 6.41 -13.52
C LYS A 86 -1.28 7.75 -13.09
N GLN A 87 -0.54 8.84 -13.29
CA GLN A 87 -1.07 10.18 -13.00
C GLN A 87 -2.20 10.48 -13.99
N SER A 88 -3.43 10.54 -13.48
CA SER A 88 -4.54 11.13 -14.22
C SER A 88 -4.46 12.65 -14.10
N THR A 89 -4.88 13.36 -15.15
CA THR A 89 -5.03 14.82 -15.14
C THR A 89 -6.36 15.26 -14.56
N GLU A 90 -7.24 14.31 -14.21
CA GLU A 90 -8.53 14.58 -13.59
C GLU A 90 -8.45 14.30 -12.09
N ASP A 91 -8.69 15.34 -11.28
CA ASP A 91 -8.82 15.30 -9.81
C ASP A 91 -10.10 14.56 -9.37
N ASN A 92 -10.40 13.42 -9.98
CA ASN A 92 -11.55 12.61 -9.60
C ASN A 92 -11.13 11.57 -8.57
N ILE A 93 -11.70 11.72 -7.37
CA ILE A 93 -11.69 10.79 -6.23
C ILE A 93 -12.21 9.38 -6.58
N TYR A 94 -12.67 9.19 -7.81
CA TYR A 94 -13.22 7.96 -8.39
C TYR A 94 -12.61 7.61 -9.76
N SER A 95 -11.54 8.30 -10.20
CA SER A 95 -10.95 8.05 -11.51
C SER A 95 -10.42 6.63 -11.58
N GLU A 96 -10.72 5.92 -12.66
CA GLU A 96 -10.20 4.58 -12.98
C GLU A 96 -8.68 4.53 -12.77
N ILE A 97 -8.26 4.04 -11.61
CA ILE A 97 -6.85 4.07 -11.21
C ILE A 97 -6.13 2.95 -11.96
N GLU A 98 -5.49 3.30 -13.08
CA GLU A 98 -4.60 2.37 -13.76
C GLU A 98 -3.38 2.09 -12.87
N VAL A 99 -3.33 0.87 -12.33
CA VAL A 99 -2.19 0.40 -11.54
C VAL A 99 -1.03 0.06 -12.47
N VAL A 100 0.09 0.77 -12.29
CA VAL A 100 1.32 0.56 -13.07
C VAL A 100 2.18 -0.49 -12.40
N SER A 101 2.36 -0.41 -11.09
CA SER A 101 3.13 -1.40 -10.33
C SER A 101 2.68 -1.48 -8.88
N ILE A 102 2.89 -2.64 -8.28
CA ILE A 102 2.74 -2.84 -6.83
C ILE A 102 3.91 -3.69 -6.36
N ASN A 103 4.52 -3.31 -5.24
CA ASN A 103 5.63 -4.05 -4.64
C ASN A 103 5.45 -4.15 -3.14
N LEU A 104 5.51 -5.37 -2.59
CA LEU A 104 5.48 -5.59 -1.15
C LEU A 104 6.69 -4.93 -0.49
N ILE A 105 6.45 -4.19 0.59
CA ILE A 105 7.51 -3.63 1.42
C ILE A 105 7.89 -4.72 2.43
N ASN A 106 9.02 -5.38 2.18
CA ASN A 106 9.58 -6.32 3.15
C ASN A 106 10.09 -5.52 4.36
N GLN A 107 9.51 -5.79 5.52
CA GLN A 107 9.95 -5.29 6.82
C GLN A 107 10.92 -6.28 7.46
#